data_AF-A0A1G4JP60-F1
#
_entry.id   AF-A0A1G4JP60-F1
#
_cell.length_a   1.000
_cell.length_b   1.000
_cell.length_c   1.000
_cell.angle_alpha   90.00
_cell.angle_beta   90.00
_cell.angle_gamma   90.00
#
_symmetry.space_group_name_H-M   'P 1'
#
loop_
_entity.id
_entity.type
_entity.pdbx_description
1 polymer ?
#
loop_
_entity_poly.entity_id
_entity_poly.type
_entity_poly.pdbx_seq_one_letter_code
_entity_poly.pdbx_strand_id
1 'polypeptide(L)'
;MDYFSIKQGFYTGNFKQSLQAIAKHNKVEDETLEYYRLRNLLALKQYQKTDSALGAVFDAYAEFLKSGDLATVAEIAQNHKSPFAQNLLACAQGLHGDFEDALKTCQTEIDEDEGTGISELVLLAVQLAILAGQSSTAEEIYRNYMAAHEDLTSDDEIVLNFCESYLHFARGEETTGSNFYFYEELCQTSPSWKTQLGLLTLQLQQSNIPEARAIVDLLESEFYQNQKESADAFLPDLLANKITLGVMEGNNVDQLRTQLADVDAGHQFCKDHKANSLKLDQIIAKYK
;
A
#
# COMPACT_ATOMS: atom_id res chain seq x y z
N MET A 1 4.92 5.53 -24.30
CA MET A 1 4.21 6.71 -23.74
C MET A 1 4.86 6.94 -22.38
N ASP A 2 5.03 8.19 -21.95
CA ASP A 2 5.63 8.47 -20.63
C ASP A 2 4.52 8.39 -19.57
N TYR A 3 4.55 7.32 -18.76
CA TYR A 3 3.64 7.08 -17.65
C TYR A 3 4.19 7.58 -16.32
N PHE A 4 5.40 8.17 -16.29
CA PHE A 4 6.09 8.58 -15.08
C PHE A 4 5.19 9.43 -14.17
N SER A 5 4.58 10.49 -14.71
CA SER A 5 3.71 11.39 -13.94
C SER A 5 2.46 10.68 -13.38
N ILE A 6 1.96 9.65 -14.08
CA ILE A 6 0.78 8.89 -13.68
C ILE A 6 1.14 7.95 -12.53
N LYS A 7 2.21 7.16 -12.70
CA LYS A 7 2.73 6.23 -11.69
C LYS A 7 3.21 6.99 -10.45
N GLN A 8 4.02 8.04 -10.62
CA GLN A 8 4.47 8.90 -9.52
C GLN A 8 3.29 9.47 -8.73
N GLY A 9 2.28 10.04 -9.40
CA GLY A 9 1.08 10.55 -8.73
C GLY A 9 0.31 9.47 -7.97
N PHE A 10 0.19 8.26 -8.53
CA PHE A 10 -0.50 7.15 -7.87
C PHE A 10 0.26 6.64 -6.65
N TYR A 11 1.55 6.33 -6.80
CA TYR A 11 2.36 5.75 -5.73
C TYR A 11 2.68 6.73 -4.60
N THR A 12 2.71 8.02 -4.89
CA THR A 12 2.78 9.06 -3.84
C THR A 12 1.42 9.34 -3.20
N GLY A 13 0.31 8.75 -3.65
CA GLY A 13 -1.03 8.98 -3.08
C GLY A 13 -1.71 10.29 -3.51
N ASN A 14 -1.15 10.98 -4.51
CA ASN A 14 -1.74 12.15 -5.16
C ASN A 14 -2.74 11.74 -6.26
N PHE A 15 -3.78 10.99 -5.88
CA PHE A 15 -4.69 10.34 -6.82
C PHE A 15 -5.40 11.31 -7.79
N LYS A 16 -5.77 12.50 -7.32
CA LYS A 16 -6.38 13.54 -8.16
C LYS A 16 -5.42 14.05 -9.25
N GLN A 17 -4.14 14.21 -8.92
CA GLN A 17 -3.12 14.62 -9.88
C GLN A 17 -2.84 13.52 -10.90
N SER A 18 -2.80 12.26 -10.45
CA SER A 18 -2.68 11.09 -11.34
C SER A 18 -3.85 11.02 -12.33
N LEU A 19 -5.09 11.21 -11.88
CA LEU A 19 -6.27 11.29 -12.76
C LEU A 19 -6.20 12.44 -13.77
N GLN A 20 -5.70 13.62 -13.37
CA GLN A 20 -5.50 14.75 -14.28
C GLN A 20 -4.43 14.46 -15.33
N ALA A 21 -3.37 13.73 -14.98
CA ALA A 21 -2.36 13.28 -15.93
C ALA A 21 -2.96 12.29 -16.94
N ILE A 22 -3.71 11.28 -16.46
CA ILE A 22 -4.40 10.30 -17.32
C ILE A 22 -5.36 10.99 -18.29
N ALA A 23 -6.11 12.00 -17.84
CA ALA A 23 -7.07 12.72 -18.68
C ALA A 23 -6.43 13.39 -19.92
N LYS A 24 -5.12 13.67 -19.90
CA LYS A 24 -4.38 14.21 -21.06
C LYS A 24 -4.19 13.18 -22.18
N HIS A 25 -4.38 11.89 -21.89
CA HIS A 25 -4.17 10.76 -22.81
C HIS A 25 -5.47 10.06 -23.23
N ASN A 26 -6.62 10.72 -23.09
CA ASN A 26 -7.98 10.19 -23.28
C ASN A 26 -8.36 9.64 -24.68
N LYS A 27 -7.42 9.56 -25.62
CA LYS A 27 -7.64 9.05 -26.99
C LYS A 27 -6.90 7.74 -27.30
N VAL A 28 -6.21 7.17 -26.31
CA VAL A 28 -5.43 5.94 -26.48
C VAL A 28 -6.10 4.85 -25.65
N GLU A 29 -6.47 3.75 -26.30
CA GLU A 29 -6.85 2.52 -25.62
C GLU A 29 -5.57 1.85 -25.13
N ASP A 30 -5.34 1.92 -23.82
CA ASP A 30 -4.16 1.41 -23.15
C ASP A 30 -4.56 0.86 -21.78
N GLU A 31 -4.27 -0.43 -21.59
CA GLU A 31 -4.59 -1.15 -20.36
C GLU A 31 -3.91 -0.53 -19.13
N THR A 32 -2.71 0.02 -19.27
CA THR A 32 -1.98 0.70 -18.18
C THR A 32 -2.73 1.94 -17.72
N LEU A 33 -3.17 2.77 -18.67
CA LEU A 33 -3.96 3.98 -18.36
C LEU A 33 -5.28 3.61 -17.70
N GLU A 34 -5.94 2.55 -18.18
CA GLU A 34 -7.17 2.05 -17.59
C GLU A 34 -6.95 1.54 -16.17
N TYR A 35 -5.93 0.71 -15.95
CA TYR A 35 -5.57 0.19 -14.63
C TYR A 35 -5.37 1.32 -13.62
N TYR A 36 -4.50 2.29 -13.92
CA TYR A 36 -4.25 3.41 -13.01
C TYR A 36 -5.49 4.30 -12.84
N ARG A 37 -6.29 4.51 -13.89
CA ARG A 37 -7.56 5.26 -13.78
C ARG A 37 -8.50 4.60 -12.78
N LEU A 38 -8.74 3.30 -12.94
CA LEU A 38 -9.66 2.54 -12.09
C LEU A 38 -9.13 2.42 -10.65
N ARG A 39 -7.82 2.19 -10.44
CA ARG A 39 -7.19 2.20 -9.10
C ARG A 39 -7.33 3.55 -8.40
N ASN A 40 -7.10 4.66 -9.10
CA ASN A 40 -7.28 6.01 -8.54
C ASN A 40 -8.74 6.28 -8.15
N LEU A 41 -9.70 5.91 -9.01
CA LEU A 41 -11.13 6.07 -8.73
C LEU A 41 -11.56 5.21 -7.53
N LEU A 42 -11.01 4.00 -7.41
CA LEU A 42 -11.25 3.13 -6.26
C LEU A 42 -10.71 3.73 -4.96
N ALA A 43 -9.47 4.26 -4.98
CA ALA A 43 -8.85 4.92 -3.84
C ALA A 43 -9.65 6.17 -3.38
N LEU A 44 -10.22 6.92 -4.32
CA LEU A 44 -11.06 8.08 -4.05
C LEU A 44 -12.51 7.74 -3.69
N LYS A 45 -12.88 6.45 -3.62
CA LYS A 45 -14.27 5.97 -3.41
C LYS A 45 -15.25 6.49 -4.48
N GLN A 46 -14.76 6.77 -5.67
CA GLN A 46 -15.50 7.28 -6.83
C GLN A 46 -15.61 6.25 -7.96
N TYR A 47 -15.30 4.98 -7.67
CA TYR A 47 -15.36 3.90 -8.64
C TYR A 47 -16.78 3.69 -9.18
N GLN A 48 -16.87 3.53 -10.51
CA GLN A 48 -18.09 3.21 -11.23
C GLN A 48 -17.80 2.06 -12.19
N LYS A 49 -18.81 1.21 -12.39
CA LYS A 49 -18.71 0.06 -13.30
C LYS A 49 -18.32 0.51 -14.71
N THR A 50 -17.42 -0.24 -15.33
CA THR A 50 -16.87 0.08 -16.65
C THR A 50 -17.03 -1.13 -17.58
N ASP A 51 -17.43 -0.88 -18.83
CA ASP A 51 -17.66 -1.92 -19.84
C ASP A 51 -16.36 -2.32 -20.57
N SER A 52 -15.33 -2.72 -19.82
CA SER A 52 -14.05 -3.23 -20.36
C SER A 52 -13.67 -4.56 -19.73
N ALA A 53 -12.79 -5.33 -20.39
CA ALA A 53 -12.34 -6.63 -19.88
C ALA A 53 -11.64 -6.48 -18.52
N LEU A 54 -10.74 -5.51 -18.38
CA LEU A 54 -10.12 -5.17 -17.10
C LEU A 54 -11.15 -4.57 -16.12
N GLY A 55 -12.10 -3.77 -16.61
CA GLY A 55 -13.20 -3.22 -15.82
C GLY A 55 -14.06 -4.29 -15.15
N ALA A 56 -14.28 -5.44 -15.79
CA ALA A 56 -14.98 -6.57 -15.18
C ALA A 56 -14.21 -7.15 -13.97
N VAL A 57 -12.88 -7.20 -14.03
CA VAL A 57 -12.05 -7.62 -12.90
C VAL A 57 -12.14 -6.61 -11.75
N PHE A 58 -12.12 -5.30 -12.06
CA PHE A 58 -12.32 -4.26 -11.05
C PHE A 58 -13.71 -4.27 -10.44
N ASP A 59 -14.75 -4.59 -11.22
CA ASP A 59 -16.12 -4.73 -10.72
C ASP A 59 -16.21 -5.87 -9.72
N ALA A 60 -15.62 -7.02 -10.06
CA ALA A 60 -15.53 -8.16 -9.16
C ALA A 60 -14.74 -7.82 -7.89
N TYR A 61 -13.61 -7.12 -8.04
CA TYR A 61 -12.79 -6.68 -6.91
C TYR A 61 -13.53 -5.68 -6.00
N ALA A 62 -14.25 -4.72 -6.57
CA ALA A 62 -15.05 -3.75 -5.81
C ALA A 62 -16.23 -4.41 -5.08
N GLU A 63 -16.77 -5.51 -5.62
CA GLU A 63 -17.77 -6.35 -4.95
C GLU A 63 -17.15 -7.21 -3.84
N PHE A 64 -15.95 -7.77 -4.06
CA PHE A 64 -15.18 -8.46 -3.03
C PHE A 64 -14.92 -7.58 -1.81
N LEU A 65 -14.55 -6.31 -2.00
CA LEU A 65 -14.33 -5.38 -0.89
C LEU A 65 -15.57 -5.17 0.00
N LYS A 66 -16.78 -5.50 -0.50
CA LYS A 66 -18.04 -5.41 0.25
C LYS A 66 -18.51 -6.75 0.80
N SER A 67 -18.37 -7.81 0.00
CA SER A 67 -18.93 -9.14 0.28
C SER A 67 -17.95 -10.11 0.93
N GLY A 68 -16.65 -9.92 0.68
CA GLY A 68 -15.59 -10.87 1.02
C GLY A 68 -15.53 -12.11 0.12
N ASP A 69 -16.31 -12.19 -0.96
CA ASP A 69 -16.33 -13.34 -1.87
C ASP A 69 -15.15 -13.33 -2.85
N LEU A 70 -14.19 -14.21 -2.62
CA LEU A 70 -12.99 -14.36 -3.45
C LEU A 70 -13.25 -15.12 -4.76
N ALA A 71 -14.27 -16.00 -4.80
CA ALA A 71 -14.46 -16.93 -5.92
C ALA A 71 -14.75 -16.19 -7.23
N THR A 72 -15.60 -15.16 -7.17
CA THR A 72 -15.98 -14.34 -8.32
C THR A 72 -14.78 -13.58 -8.91
N VAL A 73 -13.88 -13.06 -8.06
CA VAL A 73 -12.66 -12.37 -8.51
C VAL A 73 -11.71 -13.35 -9.18
N ALA A 74 -11.50 -14.52 -8.57
CA ALA A 74 -10.60 -15.54 -9.11
C ALA A 74 -11.06 -16.04 -10.49
N GLU A 75 -12.35 -16.31 -10.68
CA GLU A 75 -12.89 -16.75 -11.97
C GLU A 75 -12.68 -15.71 -13.07
N ILE A 76 -12.98 -14.44 -12.79
CA ILE A 76 -12.89 -13.37 -13.80
C ILE A 76 -11.43 -13.01 -14.10
N ALA A 77 -10.56 -12.96 -13.08
CA ALA A 77 -9.14 -12.69 -13.26
C ALA A 77 -8.42 -13.81 -14.02
N GLN A 78 -8.77 -15.09 -13.81
CA GLN A 78 -8.21 -16.21 -14.57
C GLN A 78 -8.54 -16.14 -16.07
N ASN A 79 -9.71 -15.60 -16.42
CA ASN A 79 -10.12 -15.41 -17.80
C ASN A 79 -9.42 -14.22 -18.47
N HIS A 80 -8.88 -13.27 -17.70
CA HIS A 80 -8.14 -12.11 -18.19
C HIS A 80 -6.66 -12.21 -17.82
N LYS A 81 -5.88 -12.86 -18.68
CA LYS A 81 -4.43 -13.07 -18.52
C LYS A 81 -3.63 -11.78 -18.72
N SER A 82 -3.73 -10.86 -17.77
CA SER A 82 -2.91 -9.65 -17.69
C SER A 82 -2.30 -9.53 -16.30
N PRO A 83 -1.03 -9.12 -16.17
CA PRO A 83 -0.39 -8.85 -14.88
C PRO A 83 -1.23 -7.94 -13.97
N PHE A 84 -1.96 -6.98 -14.54
CA PHE A 84 -2.84 -6.08 -13.79
C PHE A 84 -4.06 -6.78 -13.18
N ALA A 85 -4.64 -7.77 -13.86
CA ALA A 85 -5.74 -8.54 -13.30
C ALA A 85 -5.26 -9.49 -12.20
N GLN A 86 -4.08 -10.11 -12.40
CA GLN A 86 -3.45 -10.94 -11.37
C GLN A 86 -3.04 -10.12 -10.15
N ASN A 87 -2.67 -8.85 -10.34
CA ASN A 87 -2.41 -7.93 -9.23
C ASN A 87 -3.66 -7.75 -8.34
N LEU A 88 -4.84 -7.59 -8.95
CA LEU A 88 -6.09 -7.47 -8.20
C LEU A 88 -6.49 -8.79 -7.52
N LEU A 89 -6.28 -9.93 -8.17
CA LEU A 89 -6.52 -11.23 -7.57
C LEU A 89 -5.64 -11.46 -6.35
N ALA A 90 -4.33 -11.23 -6.48
CA ALA A 90 -3.39 -11.37 -5.37
C ALA A 90 -3.67 -10.38 -4.22
N CYS A 91 -4.12 -9.15 -4.53
CA CYS A 91 -4.62 -8.23 -3.52
C CYS A 91 -5.82 -8.81 -2.75
N ALA A 92 -6.80 -9.40 -3.46
CA ALA A 92 -7.98 -9.99 -2.84
C ALA A 92 -7.62 -11.19 -1.96
N GLN A 93 -6.76 -12.08 -2.44
CA GLN A 93 -6.24 -13.23 -1.68
C GLN A 93 -5.51 -12.76 -0.41
N GLY A 94 -4.63 -11.76 -0.52
CA GLY A 94 -3.94 -11.18 0.63
C GLY A 94 -4.86 -10.53 1.65
N LEU A 95 -5.91 -9.83 1.21
CA LEU A 95 -6.93 -9.25 2.09
C LEU A 95 -7.79 -10.32 2.78
N HIS A 96 -8.01 -11.47 2.12
CA HIS A 96 -8.68 -12.63 2.72
C HIS A 96 -7.79 -13.36 3.76
N GLY A 97 -6.47 -13.13 3.71
CA GLY A 97 -5.47 -13.75 4.58
C GLY A 97 -4.72 -14.93 3.95
N ASP A 98 -4.99 -15.23 2.68
CA ASP A 98 -4.40 -16.35 1.93
C ASP A 98 -3.09 -15.92 1.27
N PHE A 99 -2.09 -15.57 2.09
CA PHE A 99 -0.80 -15.05 1.60
C PHE A 99 -0.03 -16.04 0.72
N GLU A 100 -0.14 -17.35 0.97
CA GLU A 100 0.55 -18.37 0.18
C GLU A 100 0.03 -18.40 -1.27
N ASP A 101 -1.29 -18.43 -1.45
CA ASP A 101 -1.90 -18.40 -2.78
C ASP A 101 -1.68 -17.04 -3.47
N ALA A 102 -1.72 -15.94 -2.71
CA ALA A 102 -1.46 -14.60 -3.23
C ALA A 102 -0.03 -14.48 -3.81
N LEU A 103 0.98 -14.97 -3.07
CA LEU A 103 2.37 -14.97 -3.51
C LEU A 103 2.57 -15.86 -4.73
N LYS A 104 1.93 -17.04 -4.75
CA LYS A 104 1.99 -17.96 -5.89
C LYS A 104 1.39 -17.34 -7.16
N THR A 105 0.27 -16.64 -7.05
CA THR A 105 -0.33 -15.89 -8.16
C THR A 105 0.67 -14.87 -8.71
N CYS A 106 1.31 -14.07 -7.86
CA CYS A 106 2.31 -13.10 -8.32
C CYS A 106 3.54 -13.77 -8.95
N GLN A 107 4.10 -14.81 -8.32
CA GLN A 107 5.32 -15.47 -8.79
C GLN A 107 5.14 -16.11 -10.17
N THR A 108 3.97 -16.73 -10.42
CA THR A 108 3.69 -17.39 -11.69
C THR A 108 3.82 -16.40 -12.86
N GLU A 109 3.25 -15.20 -12.71
CA GLU A 109 3.29 -14.18 -13.76
C GLU A 109 4.64 -13.45 -13.84
N ILE A 110 5.32 -13.27 -12.69
CA ILE A 110 6.68 -12.68 -12.66
C ILE A 110 7.67 -13.59 -13.38
N ASP A 111 7.55 -14.91 -13.22
CA ASP A 111 8.43 -15.90 -13.86
C ASP A 111 8.15 -16.04 -15.37
N GLU A 112 6.90 -15.83 -15.81
CA GLU A 112 6.56 -15.77 -17.23
C GLU A 112 7.15 -14.50 -17.88
N ASP A 113 7.23 -13.39 -17.14
CA ASP A 113 7.83 -12.11 -17.55
C ASP A 113 7.28 -11.56 -18.90
N GLU A 114 6.05 -11.94 -19.23
CA GLU A 114 5.37 -11.54 -20.45
C GLU A 114 4.33 -10.46 -20.14
N GLY A 115 4.67 -9.19 -20.40
CA GLY A 115 3.68 -8.12 -20.52
C GLY A 115 3.98 -6.85 -19.74
N THR A 116 3.05 -5.90 -19.81
CA THR A 116 3.11 -4.64 -19.04
C THR A 116 2.39 -4.84 -17.70
N GLY A 117 2.97 -4.35 -16.61
CA GLY A 117 2.38 -4.50 -15.28
C GLY A 117 3.18 -5.37 -14.29
N ILE A 118 4.32 -5.92 -14.72
CA ILE A 118 5.15 -6.82 -13.91
C ILE A 118 5.78 -6.08 -12.73
N SER A 119 6.24 -4.84 -12.89
CA SER A 119 6.81 -4.05 -11.80
C SER A 119 5.80 -3.83 -10.66
N GLU A 120 4.52 -3.64 -11.01
CA GLU A 120 3.42 -3.54 -10.06
C GLU A 120 3.13 -4.86 -9.33
N LEU A 121 3.27 -6.00 -10.02
CA LEU A 121 3.18 -7.33 -9.41
C LEU A 121 4.35 -7.62 -8.46
N VAL A 122 5.58 -7.27 -8.85
CA VAL A 122 6.77 -7.41 -7.99
C VAL A 122 6.58 -6.63 -6.71
N LEU A 123 6.11 -5.37 -6.79
CA LEU A 123 5.80 -4.57 -5.62
C LEU A 123 4.77 -5.24 -4.72
N LEU A 124 3.68 -5.75 -5.29
CA LEU A 124 2.65 -6.44 -4.52
C LEU A 124 3.20 -7.73 -3.88
N ALA A 125 4.00 -8.51 -4.59
CA ALA A 125 4.62 -9.72 -4.07
C ALA A 125 5.53 -9.43 -2.88
N VAL A 126 6.36 -8.37 -2.97
CA VAL A 126 7.19 -7.89 -1.86
C VAL A 126 6.33 -7.50 -0.66
N GLN A 127 5.26 -6.73 -0.88
CA GLN A 127 4.34 -6.30 0.18
C GLN A 127 3.67 -7.51 0.87
N LEU A 128 3.15 -8.46 0.09
CA LEU A 128 2.51 -9.68 0.60
C LEU A 128 3.48 -10.53 1.41
N ALA A 129 4.72 -10.70 0.93
CA ALA A 129 5.75 -11.47 1.62
C ALA A 129 6.13 -10.80 2.96
N ILE A 130 6.26 -9.47 3.00
CA ILE A 130 6.49 -8.72 4.25
C ILE A 130 5.32 -8.91 5.22
N LEU A 131 4.08 -8.78 4.75
CA LEU A 131 2.88 -8.96 5.58
C LEU A 131 2.73 -10.39 6.12
N ALA A 132 3.19 -11.39 5.36
CA ALA A 132 3.26 -12.79 5.80
C ALA A 132 4.41 -13.07 6.79
N GLY A 133 5.25 -12.07 7.11
CA GLY A 133 6.44 -12.24 7.96
C GLY A 133 7.61 -12.93 7.25
N GLN A 134 7.61 -12.99 5.92
CA GLN A 134 8.60 -13.67 5.08
C GLN A 134 9.57 -12.65 4.42
N SER A 135 10.24 -11.83 5.22
CA SER A 135 11.13 -10.76 4.72
C SER A 135 12.26 -11.26 3.81
N SER A 136 12.79 -12.47 4.05
CA SER A 136 13.82 -13.07 3.19
C SER A 136 13.30 -13.43 1.80
N THR A 137 12.05 -13.92 1.71
CA THR A 137 11.38 -14.20 0.43
C THR A 137 11.12 -12.90 -0.33
N ALA A 138 10.72 -11.84 0.37
CA ALA A 138 10.51 -10.52 -0.23
C ALA A 138 11.80 -9.98 -0.87
N GLU A 139 12.95 -10.10 -0.19
CA GLU A 139 14.26 -9.71 -0.73
C GLU A 139 14.67 -10.56 -1.93
N GLU A 140 14.44 -11.87 -1.87
CA GLU A 140 14.76 -12.77 -2.98
C GLU A 140 13.96 -12.42 -4.24
N ILE A 141 12.66 -12.17 -4.12
CA ILE A 141 11.79 -11.73 -5.23
C ILE A 141 12.34 -10.44 -5.85
N TYR A 142 12.59 -9.42 -5.02
CA TYR A 142 13.10 -8.14 -5.51
C TYR A 142 14.46 -8.28 -6.21
N ARG A 143 15.41 -8.98 -5.58
CA ARG A 143 16.77 -9.14 -6.13
C ARG A 143 16.76 -9.93 -7.44
N ASN A 144 15.98 -11.00 -7.52
CA ASN A 144 15.90 -11.81 -8.74
C ASN A 144 15.31 -11.00 -9.90
N TYR A 145 14.28 -10.20 -9.64
CA TYR A 145 13.69 -9.31 -10.64
C TYR A 145 14.69 -8.26 -11.13
N MET A 146 15.37 -7.56 -10.21
CA MET A 146 16.37 -6.54 -10.54
C MET A 146 17.57 -7.13 -11.31
N ALA A 147 17.98 -8.36 -10.99
CA ALA A 147 19.07 -9.04 -11.70
C ALA A 147 18.68 -9.46 -13.12
N ALA A 148 17.39 -9.71 -13.38
CA ALA A 148 16.88 -10.03 -14.72
C ALA A 148 16.63 -8.78 -15.57
N HIS A 149 16.44 -7.62 -14.94
CA HIS A 149 16.03 -6.36 -15.59
C HIS A 149 17.05 -5.24 -15.35
N GLU A 150 18.18 -5.29 -16.07
CA GLU A 150 19.23 -4.25 -15.98
C GLU A 150 18.82 -2.92 -16.64
N ASP A 151 17.95 -2.95 -17.65
CA ASP A 151 17.47 -1.79 -18.40
C ASP A 151 16.03 -1.41 -18.00
N LEU A 152 15.86 -0.88 -16.79
CA LEU A 152 14.57 -0.41 -16.29
C LEU A 152 14.12 0.86 -17.02
N THR A 153 12.83 0.93 -17.35
CA THR A 153 12.25 2.18 -17.82
C THR A 153 12.16 3.18 -16.66
N SER A 154 12.31 4.47 -16.95
CA SER A 154 12.19 5.55 -15.94
C SER A 154 10.85 5.52 -15.20
N ASP A 155 9.83 4.95 -15.81
CA ASP A 155 8.47 4.94 -15.26
C ASP A 155 8.31 3.84 -14.20
N ASP A 156 9.02 2.72 -14.34
CA ASP A 156 9.01 1.61 -13.37
C ASP A 156 9.93 1.86 -12.17
N GLU A 157 10.90 2.76 -12.31
CA GLU A 157 11.86 3.10 -11.25
C GLU A 157 11.17 3.51 -9.94
N ILE A 158 10.12 4.34 -10.00
CA ILE A 158 9.38 4.74 -8.79
C ILE A 158 8.73 3.54 -8.09
N VAL A 159 8.23 2.56 -8.85
CA VAL A 159 7.57 1.36 -8.32
C VAL A 159 8.58 0.51 -7.56
N LEU A 160 9.76 0.33 -8.15
CA LEU A 160 10.84 -0.48 -7.61
C LEU A 160 11.53 0.20 -6.42
N ASN A 161 11.66 1.53 -6.44
CA ASN A 161 12.11 2.30 -5.28
C ASN A 161 11.16 2.11 -4.08
N PHE A 162 9.85 2.01 -4.31
CA PHE A 162 8.91 1.63 -3.24
C PHE A 162 9.11 0.18 -2.76
N CYS A 163 9.47 -0.78 -3.64
CA CYS A 163 9.81 -2.14 -3.22
C CYS A 163 10.99 -2.14 -2.25
N GLU A 164 12.10 -1.52 -2.65
CA GLU A 164 13.32 -1.41 -1.84
C GLU A 164 13.05 -0.70 -0.52
N SER A 165 12.29 0.40 -0.58
CA SER A 165 11.89 1.14 0.61
C SER A 165 11.09 0.30 1.62
N TYR A 166 10.13 -0.51 1.16
CA TYR A 166 9.37 -1.40 2.05
C TYR A 166 10.24 -2.51 2.64
N LEU A 167 11.21 -3.04 1.89
CA LEU A 167 12.19 -4.00 2.41
C LEU A 167 13.04 -3.39 3.53
N HIS A 168 13.55 -2.18 3.33
CA HIS A 168 14.31 -1.44 4.35
C HIS A 168 13.47 -1.18 5.60
N PHE A 169 12.21 -0.78 5.45
CA PHE A 169 11.29 -0.62 6.57
C PHE A 169 11.11 -1.91 7.38
N ALA A 170 10.85 -3.03 6.70
CA ALA A 170 10.60 -4.32 7.32
C ALA A 170 11.81 -4.84 8.10
N ARG A 171 13.02 -4.49 7.66
CA ARG A 171 14.29 -4.93 8.27
C ARG A 171 14.87 -3.93 9.27
N GLY A 172 14.32 -2.72 9.35
CA GLY A 172 14.90 -1.63 10.14
C GLY A 172 16.27 -1.18 9.62
N GLU A 173 16.51 -1.34 8.32
CA GLU A 173 17.74 -0.95 7.63
C GLU A 173 17.59 0.42 6.99
N GLU A 174 18.72 1.10 6.76
CA GLU A 174 18.77 2.41 6.09
C GLU A 174 17.81 3.47 6.68
N THR A 175 17.46 3.33 7.96
CA THR A 175 16.47 4.18 8.64
C THR A 175 16.90 5.64 8.75
N THR A 176 18.21 5.92 8.69
CA THR A 176 18.82 7.26 8.63
C THR A 176 19.54 7.51 7.30
N GLY A 177 19.46 6.56 6.37
CA GLY A 177 20.25 6.51 5.13
C GLY A 177 19.37 6.69 3.90
N SER A 178 19.53 5.81 2.91
CA SER A 178 18.82 5.92 1.62
C SER A 178 17.30 5.97 1.79
N ASN A 179 16.73 5.15 2.68
CA ASN A 179 15.28 5.07 2.88
C ASN A 179 14.71 6.37 3.51
N PHE A 180 15.47 7.02 4.40
CA PHE A 180 15.11 8.33 4.93
C PHE A 180 15.08 9.41 3.86
N TYR A 181 16.16 9.54 3.10
CA TYR A 181 16.25 10.55 2.05
C TYR A 181 15.22 10.33 0.95
N PHE A 182 14.87 9.07 0.65
CA PHE A 182 13.79 8.74 -0.28
C PHE A 182 12.45 9.37 0.14
N TYR A 183 11.99 9.16 1.37
CA TYR A 183 10.74 9.79 1.82
C TYR A 183 10.85 11.30 2.02
N GLU A 184 12.00 11.79 2.46
CA GLU A 184 12.23 13.24 2.60
C GLU A 184 12.09 13.93 1.23
N GLU A 185 12.73 13.40 0.19
CA GLU A 185 12.63 13.90 -1.17
C GLU A 185 11.19 13.81 -1.71
N LEU A 186 10.49 12.69 -1.47
CA LEU A 186 9.08 12.55 -1.86
C LEU A 186 8.18 13.57 -1.18
N CYS A 187 8.42 13.90 0.09
CA CYS A 187 7.66 14.93 0.80
C CYS A 187 7.91 16.34 0.26
N GLN A 188 9.11 16.60 -0.26
CA GLN A 188 9.45 17.90 -0.88
C GLN A 188 8.91 18.02 -2.31
N THR A 189 9.00 16.95 -3.09
CA THR A 189 8.66 16.95 -4.52
C THR A 189 7.19 16.64 -4.80
N SER A 190 6.59 15.75 -4.02
CA SER A 190 5.21 15.24 -4.20
C SER A 190 4.47 15.14 -2.86
N PRO A 191 4.32 16.25 -2.10
CA PRO A 191 3.75 16.24 -0.76
C PRO A 191 2.32 15.67 -0.75
N SER A 192 2.11 14.61 0.01
CA SER A 192 0.80 13.98 0.19
C SER A 192 0.65 13.40 1.60
N TRP A 193 -0.56 12.93 1.92
CA TRP A 193 -0.79 12.15 3.13
C TRP A 193 0.11 10.90 3.22
N LYS A 194 0.24 10.16 2.11
CA LYS A 194 1.02 8.92 2.07
C LYS A 194 2.52 9.16 2.27
N THR A 195 3.10 10.17 1.60
CA THR A 195 4.53 10.45 1.73
C THR A 195 4.86 10.93 3.15
N GLN A 196 4.01 11.79 3.72
CA GLN A 196 4.19 12.27 5.09
C GLN A 196 4.04 11.18 6.14
N LEU A 197 3.11 10.24 5.96
CA LEU A 197 2.99 9.08 6.84
C LEU A 197 4.18 8.12 6.73
N GLY A 198 4.75 7.96 5.53
CA GLY A 198 6.01 7.24 5.34
C GLY A 198 7.16 7.90 6.12
N LEU A 199 7.32 9.21 5.99
CA LEU A 199 8.33 9.97 6.73
C LEU A 199 8.08 9.92 8.25
N LEU A 200 6.83 10.03 8.69
CA LEU A 200 6.45 9.88 10.10
C LEU A 200 6.90 8.52 10.65
N THR A 201 6.67 7.46 9.89
CA THR A 201 7.06 6.10 10.30
C THR A 201 8.58 5.98 10.48
N LEU A 202 9.38 6.61 9.61
CA LEU A 202 10.84 6.64 9.76
C LEU A 202 11.29 7.45 10.97
N GLN A 203 10.67 8.61 11.23
CA GLN A 203 10.97 9.39 12.44
C GLN A 203 10.65 8.59 13.71
N LEU A 204 9.56 7.83 13.72
CA LEU A 204 9.21 6.93 14.82
C LEU A 204 10.22 5.79 14.97
N GLN A 205 10.66 5.15 13.88
CA GLN A 205 11.70 4.10 13.92
C GLN A 205 13.03 4.62 14.47
N GLN A 206 13.38 5.87 14.21
CA GLN A 206 14.58 6.52 14.73
C GLN A 206 14.41 7.07 16.16
N SER A 207 13.20 7.04 16.73
CA SER A 207 12.87 7.69 18.01
C SER A 207 13.03 9.21 18.02
N ASN A 208 12.88 9.86 16.86
CA ASN A 208 12.87 11.31 16.69
C ASN A 208 11.48 11.86 17.04
N ILE A 209 11.15 11.85 18.33
CA ILE A 209 9.82 12.23 18.86
C ILE A 209 9.42 13.66 18.46
N PRO A 210 10.29 14.69 18.55
CA PRO A 210 9.92 16.06 18.17
C PRO A 210 9.55 16.20 16.68
N GLU A 211 10.30 15.54 15.80
CA GLU A 211 10.08 15.56 14.35
C GLU A 211 8.80 14.78 13.99
N ALA A 212 8.59 13.60 14.61
CA ALA A 212 7.36 12.84 14.45
C ALA A 212 6.12 13.66 14.90
N ARG A 213 6.23 14.38 16.03
CA ARG A 213 5.19 15.30 16.52
C ARG A 213 4.89 16.39 15.51
N ALA A 214 5.91 17.03 14.96
CA ALA A 214 5.75 18.09 13.96
C ALA A 214 5.04 17.60 12.69
N ILE A 215 5.29 16.36 12.24
CA ILE A 215 4.58 15.77 11.09
C ILE A 215 3.11 15.48 11.43
N VAL A 216 2.81 15.01 12.64
CA VAL A 216 1.41 14.85 13.10
C VAL A 216 0.69 16.20 13.10
N ASP A 217 1.30 17.24 13.68
CA ASP A 217 0.72 18.59 13.71
C ASP A 217 0.50 19.15 12.30
N LEU A 218 1.43 18.86 11.37
CA LEU A 218 1.29 19.22 9.97
C LEU A 218 0.12 18.50 9.29
N LEU A 219 -0.04 17.20 9.50
CA LEU A 219 -1.16 16.42 8.95
C LEU A 219 -2.52 16.84 9.55
N GLU A 220 -2.53 17.35 10.78
CA GLU A 220 -3.72 17.92 11.43
C GLU A 220 -3.99 19.38 11.03
N SER A 221 -3.08 20.04 10.31
CA SER A 221 -3.28 21.40 9.83
C SER A 221 -4.40 21.50 8.79
N GLU A 222 -4.98 22.69 8.66
CA GLU A 222 -6.04 22.95 7.68
C GLU A 222 -5.64 22.57 6.24
N PHE A 223 -4.36 22.71 5.88
CA PHE A 223 -3.88 22.38 4.54
C PHE A 223 -4.11 20.90 4.18
N TYR A 224 -3.75 19.99 5.08
CA TYR A 224 -3.91 18.55 4.85
C TYR A 224 -5.35 18.09 5.09
N GLN A 225 -6.03 18.66 6.09
CA GLN A 225 -7.43 18.35 6.39
C GLN A 225 -8.41 18.82 5.30
N ASN A 226 -8.06 19.86 4.54
CA ASN A 226 -8.84 20.29 3.38
C ASN A 226 -8.79 19.27 2.22
N GLN A 227 -7.83 18.34 2.23
CA GLN A 227 -7.75 17.23 1.27
C GLN A 227 -8.59 16.04 1.75
N LYS A 228 -9.90 16.26 1.95
CA LYS A 228 -10.80 15.35 2.67
C LYS A 228 -10.72 13.90 2.21
N GLU A 229 -10.71 13.63 0.91
CA GLU A 229 -10.72 12.26 0.40
C GLU A 229 -9.44 11.50 0.77
N SER A 230 -8.29 12.17 0.74
CA SER A 230 -7.01 11.59 1.16
C SER A 230 -6.92 11.49 2.69
N ALA A 231 -7.39 12.52 3.41
CA ALA A 231 -7.43 12.52 4.87
C ALA A 231 -8.27 11.34 5.40
N ASP A 232 -9.46 11.12 4.84
CA ASP A 232 -10.35 10.02 5.23
C ASP A 232 -9.73 8.64 4.90
N ALA A 233 -8.99 8.52 3.80
CA ALA A 233 -8.36 7.26 3.40
C ALA A 233 -7.20 6.86 4.34
N PHE A 234 -6.43 7.84 4.81
CA PHE A 234 -5.20 7.63 5.60
C PHE A 234 -5.38 7.91 7.10
N LEU A 235 -6.58 8.27 7.54
CA LEU A 235 -6.89 8.51 8.96
C LEU A 235 -6.59 7.30 9.87
N PRO A 236 -6.91 6.04 9.51
CA PRO A 236 -6.55 4.88 10.32
C PRO A 236 -5.04 4.77 10.56
N ASP A 237 -4.24 4.96 9.52
CA ASP A 237 -2.77 4.90 9.59
C ASP A 237 -2.20 6.03 10.47
N LEU A 238 -2.75 7.25 10.35
CA LEU A 238 -2.39 8.37 11.22
C LEU A 238 -2.70 8.05 12.69
N LEU A 239 -3.87 7.51 12.98
CA LEU A 239 -4.26 7.13 14.35
C LEU A 239 -3.34 6.05 14.92
N ALA A 240 -2.99 5.03 14.13
CA ALA A 240 -2.03 4.00 14.53
C ALA A 240 -0.65 4.61 14.86
N ASN A 241 -0.14 5.51 14.02
CA ASN A 241 1.12 6.22 14.27
C ASN A 241 1.05 7.13 15.51
N LYS A 242 -0.08 7.81 15.74
CA LYS A 242 -0.31 8.61 16.96
C LYS A 242 -0.33 7.75 18.22
N ILE A 243 -0.85 6.52 18.15
CA ILE A 243 -0.80 5.58 19.27
C ILE A 243 0.67 5.23 19.59
N THR A 244 1.46 4.87 18.58
CA THR A 244 2.89 4.57 18.76
C THR A 244 3.64 5.77 19.36
N LEU A 245 3.45 6.96 18.80
CA LEU A 245 4.06 8.19 19.30
C LEU A 245 3.66 8.49 20.76
N GLY A 246 2.37 8.37 21.08
CA GLY A 246 1.86 8.58 22.44
C GLY A 246 2.45 7.58 23.44
N VAL A 247 2.63 6.32 23.05
CA VAL A 247 3.31 5.32 23.89
C VAL A 247 4.78 5.69 24.12
N MET A 248 5.49 6.13 23.09
CA MET A 248 6.91 6.54 23.20
C MET A 248 7.11 7.74 24.14
N GLU A 249 6.13 8.63 24.22
CA GLU A 249 6.12 9.76 25.16
C GLU A 249 5.64 9.40 26.57
N GLY A 250 5.14 8.18 26.77
CA GLY A 250 4.57 7.74 28.05
C GLY A 250 3.14 8.24 28.32
N ASN A 251 2.41 8.65 27.28
CA ASN A 251 1.03 9.11 27.37
C ASN A 251 0.03 7.94 27.41
N ASN A 252 -1.16 8.18 27.98
CA ASN A 252 -2.27 7.23 27.84
C ASN A 252 -2.86 7.33 26.42
N VAL A 253 -2.95 6.19 25.74
CA VAL A 253 -3.39 6.08 24.34
C VAL A 253 -4.73 5.35 24.16
N ASP A 254 -5.45 5.05 25.25
CA ASP A 254 -6.69 4.26 25.20
C ASP A 254 -7.78 4.94 24.36
N GLN A 255 -7.89 6.27 24.45
CA GLN A 255 -8.82 7.02 23.60
C GLN A 255 -8.47 6.90 22.11
N LEU A 256 -7.18 6.95 21.76
CA LEU A 256 -6.74 6.79 20.37
C LEU A 256 -6.99 5.37 19.87
N ARG A 257 -6.83 4.34 20.73
CA ARG A 257 -7.16 2.95 20.39
C ARG A 257 -8.66 2.78 20.13
N THR A 258 -9.52 3.40 20.95
CA THR A 258 -10.97 3.40 20.73
C THR A 258 -11.32 4.10 19.42
N GLN A 259 -10.76 5.29 19.17
CA GLN A 259 -10.98 6.02 17.91
C GLN A 259 -10.56 5.20 16.68
N LEU A 260 -9.40 4.54 16.72
CA LEU A 260 -8.96 3.69 15.62
C LEU A 260 -9.92 2.51 15.42
N ALA A 261 -10.37 1.86 16.48
CA ALA A 261 -11.33 0.76 16.37
C ALA A 261 -12.71 1.21 15.84
N ASP A 262 -13.13 2.45 16.14
CA ASP A 262 -14.37 3.03 15.63
C ASP A 262 -14.28 3.37 14.13
N VAL A 263 -13.11 3.82 13.66
CA VAL A 263 -12.88 4.17 12.25
C VAL A 263 -12.61 2.93 11.40
N ASP A 264 -11.74 2.03 11.88
CA ASP A 264 -11.36 0.79 11.20
C ASP A 264 -10.98 -0.32 12.21
N ALA A 265 -11.97 -1.09 12.63
CA ALA A 265 -11.76 -2.26 13.48
C ALA A 265 -10.93 -3.37 12.82
N GLY A 266 -10.82 -3.36 11.48
CA GLY A 266 -10.05 -4.31 10.67
C GLY A 266 -8.57 -3.94 10.54
N HIS A 267 -8.17 -2.75 10.98
CA HIS A 267 -6.80 -2.26 10.91
C HIS A 267 -5.81 -3.20 11.60
N GLN A 268 -4.61 -3.36 11.04
CA GLN A 268 -3.60 -4.33 11.53
C GLN A 268 -3.25 -4.10 13.00
N PHE A 269 -3.09 -2.84 13.42
CA PHE A 269 -2.89 -2.47 14.82
C PHE A 269 -3.98 -3.04 15.75
N CYS A 270 -5.26 -2.96 15.36
CA CYS A 270 -6.38 -3.45 16.15
C CYS A 270 -6.36 -4.98 16.25
N LYS A 271 -6.05 -5.68 15.15
CA LYS A 271 -5.87 -7.13 15.11
C LYS A 271 -4.76 -7.58 16.07
N ASP A 272 -3.60 -6.96 15.98
CA ASP A 272 -2.43 -7.30 16.80
C ASP A 272 -2.66 -6.99 18.27
N HIS A 273 -3.26 -5.84 18.57
CA HIS A 273 -3.61 -5.47 19.94
C HIS A 273 -4.56 -6.49 20.58
N LYS A 274 -5.61 -6.91 19.86
CA LYS A 274 -6.56 -7.92 20.32
C LYS A 274 -5.88 -9.28 20.52
N ALA A 275 -5.03 -9.70 19.57
CA ALA A 275 -4.30 -10.96 19.65
C ALA A 275 -3.34 -11.00 20.85
N ASN A 276 -2.62 -9.90 21.10
CA ASN A 276 -1.69 -9.79 22.22
C ASN A 276 -2.41 -9.75 23.58
N SER A 277 -3.52 -9.02 23.69
CA SER A 277 -4.35 -9.01 24.89
C SER A 277 -4.88 -10.41 25.23
N LEU A 278 -5.39 -11.14 24.22
CA LEU A 278 -5.87 -12.51 24.41
C LEU A 278 -4.75 -13.47 24.86
N LYS A 279 -3.55 -13.36 24.28
CA LYS A 279 -2.38 -14.15 24.72
C LYS A 279 -2.02 -13.87 26.17
N LEU A 280 -2.06 -12.60 26.60
CA LEU A 280 -1.78 -12.24 27.98
C LEU A 280 -2.82 -12.82 28.94
N ASP A 281 -4.11 -12.75 28.60
CA ASP A 281 -5.19 -13.34 29.40
C ASP A 281 -5.02 -14.85 29.58
N GLN A 282 -4.61 -15.56 28.51
CA GLN A 282 -4.30 -16.99 28.55
C GLN A 282 -3.11 -17.30 29.47
N ILE A 283 -2.05 -16.48 29.43
CA ILE A 283 -0.90 -16.61 30.33
C ILE A 283 -1.35 -16.41 31.78
N ILE A 284 -2.11 -15.35 32.06
CA ILE A 284 -2.63 -15.07 33.41
C ILE A 284 -3.48 -16.24 33.92
N ALA A 285 -4.36 -16.79 33.08
CA ALA A 285 -5.19 -17.94 33.44
C ALA A 285 -4.37 -19.21 33.72
N LYS A 286 -3.22 -19.40 33.05
CA LYS A 286 -2.33 -20.56 33.24
C LYS A 286 -1.55 -20.52 34.55
N TYR A 287 -1.21 -19.32 35.04
CA TYR A 287 -0.37 -19.12 36.23
C TYR A 287 -1.15 -18.59 37.45
N LYS A 288 -2.47 -18.54 37.38
CA LYS A 288 -3.38 -18.40 38.53
C LYS A 288 -3.71 -19.77 39.10
#